data_AF-M1ZNR8-F1
#
_entry.id   AF-M1ZNR8-F1
#
_cell.length_a   1.000
_cell.length_b   1.000
_cell.length_c   1.000
_cell.angle_alpha   90.00
_cell.angle_beta   90.00
_cell.angle_gamma   90.00
#
_symmetry.space_group_name_H-M   'P 1'
#
loop_
_entity.id
_entity.type
_entity.pdbx_description
1 polymer ?
#
loop_
_entity_poly.entity_id
_entity_poly.type
_entity_poly.pdbx_seq_one_letter_code
_entity_poly.pdbx_strand_id
1 'polypeptide(L)'
;FLSYLNVNVFFTNLVGGFTVSLIALLSTLVVSGLNVDKIIIGSVMILVPGIGIVNALRDTIAGDLISGIIRGAEAFLIAVAIAVGTGVVLKLWIYLGGTTL
;
A
#
# COMPACT_ATOMS: atom_id res chain seq x y z
N PHE A 1 8.56 12.95 9.24
CA PHE A 1 8.89 14.09 8.36
C PHE A 1 7.69 14.51 7.49
N LEU A 2 7.08 13.62 6.69
CA LEU A 2 5.90 13.95 5.85
C LEU A 2 4.63 14.40 6.62
N SER A 3 4.41 13.90 7.85
CA SER A 3 3.30 14.37 8.71
C SER A 3 3.43 15.83 9.17
N TYR A 4 4.64 16.41 9.14
CA TYR A 4 4.85 17.83 9.44
C TYR A 4 4.55 18.75 8.25
N LEU A 5 4.35 18.19 7.05
CA LEU A 5 4.13 18.94 5.80
C LEU A 5 2.65 19.00 5.36
N ASN A 6 1.68 18.66 6.24
CA ASN A 6 0.24 18.62 5.91
C ASN A 6 -0.10 17.70 4.71
N VAL A 7 0.72 16.68 4.45
CA VAL A 7 0.56 15.79 3.30
C VAL A 7 -0.56 14.78 3.62
N ASN A 8 -1.57 14.73 2.76
CA ASN A 8 -2.76 13.88 2.94
C ASN A 8 -2.37 12.39 3.12
N VAL A 9 -3.18 11.65 3.88
CA VAL A 9 -3.00 10.22 4.19
C VAL A 9 -2.83 9.39 2.90
N PHE A 10 -3.47 9.81 1.81
CA PHE A 10 -3.27 9.24 0.47
C PHE A 10 -1.79 9.28 0.03
N PHE A 11 -1.17 10.46 0.01
CA PHE A 11 0.21 10.62 -0.47
C PHE A 11 1.22 9.93 0.43
N THR A 12 0.98 9.93 1.75
CA THR A 12 1.84 9.22 2.71
C THR A 12 1.86 7.72 2.40
N ASN A 13 0.69 7.12 2.15
CA ASN A 13 0.59 5.71 1.82
C ASN A 13 1.08 5.37 0.40
N LEU A 14 0.94 6.30 -0.55
CA LEU A 14 1.51 6.16 -1.90
C LEU A 14 3.04 6.07 -1.83
N VAL A 15 3.68 7.00 -1.13
CA VAL A 15 5.14 6.99 -0.94
C VAL A 15 5.57 5.77 -0.11
N GLY A 16 4.76 5.36 0.86
CA GLY A 16 4.97 4.13 1.62
C GLY A 16 5.01 2.88 0.73
N GLY A 17 3.99 2.69 -0.11
CA GLY A 17 3.92 1.57 -1.06
C GLY A 17 5.07 1.58 -2.06
N PHE A 18 5.45 2.75 -2.58
CA PHE A 18 6.62 2.93 -3.44
C PHE A 18 7.91 2.51 -2.72
N THR A 19 8.13 3.00 -1.51
CA THR A 19 9.37 2.75 -0.75
C THR A 19 9.51 1.27 -0.39
N VAL A 20 8.44 0.64 0.08
CA VAL A 20 8.42 -0.79 0.42
C VAL A 20 8.76 -1.66 -0.79
N SER A 21 8.14 -1.39 -1.93
CA SER A 21 8.36 -2.16 -3.16
C SER A 21 9.77 -1.96 -3.70
N LEU A 22 10.30 -0.74 -3.60
CA LEU A 22 11.66 -0.42 -4.04
C LEU A 22 12.69 -1.16 -3.18
N ILE A 23 12.52 -1.16 -1.86
CA ILE A 23 13.40 -1.89 -0.93
C ILE A 23 13.31 -3.41 -1.18
N ALA A 24 12.13 -3.94 -1.47
CA ALA A 24 11.94 -5.34 -1.80
C ALA A 24 12.76 -5.75 -3.05
N LEU A 25 12.75 -4.92 -4.10
CA LEU A 25 13.55 -5.14 -5.30
C LEU A 25 15.06 -5.00 -5.05
N LEU A 26 15.47 -4.00 -4.26
CA LEU A 26 16.89 -3.84 -3.91
C LEU A 26 17.40 -5.06 -3.12
N SER A 27 16.56 -5.65 -2.29
CA SER A 27 16.91 -6.83 -1.49
C SER A 27 17.17 -8.06 -2.35
N THR A 28 16.47 -8.22 -3.48
CA THR A 28 16.71 -9.35 -4.40
C THR A 28 17.96 -9.20 -5.25
N LEU A 29 18.48 -7.98 -5.40
CA LEU A 29 19.78 -7.73 -6.02
C LEU A 29 20.95 -8.14 -5.09
N VAL A 30 20.77 -8.02 -3.77
CA VAL A 30 21.81 -8.33 -2.78
C VAL A 30 21.80 -9.81 -2.40
N VAL A 31 20.62 -10.43 -2.34
CA VAL A 31 20.45 -11.83 -1.90
C VAL A 31 19.79 -12.65 -2.99
N SER A 32 20.57 -13.55 -3.59
CA SER A 32 20.14 -14.49 -4.62
C SER A 32 19.12 -15.52 -4.06
N GLY A 33 18.02 -15.76 -4.78
CA GLY A 33 17.01 -16.78 -4.44
C GLY A 33 15.80 -16.28 -3.64
N LEU A 34 15.70 -14.98 -3.37
CA LEU A 34 14.52 -14.38 -2.76
C LEU A 34 13.37 -14.24 -3.76
N ASN A 35 12.16 -14.56 -3.30
CA ASN A 35 10.93 -14.38 -4.08
C ASN A 35 10.39 -12.96 -3.84
N VAL A 36 10.50 -12.09 -4.84
CA VAL A 36 10.05 -10.69 -4.79
C VAL A 36 8.58 -10.61 -4.34
N ASP A 37 7.71 -11.46 -4.89
CA ASP A 37 6.27 -11.45 -4.59
C ASP A 37 5.97 -11.65 -3.11
N LYS A 38 6.68 -12.60 -2.47
CA LYS A 38 6.47 -12.91 -1.05
C LYS A 38 6.87 -11.72 -0.17
N ILE A 39 7.95 -11.03 -0.54
CA ILE A 39 8.43 -9.86 0.19
C ILE A 39 7.45 -8.70 0.02
N ILE A 40 7.00 -8.43 -1.20
CA ILE A 40 6.05 -7.34 -1.48
C ILE A 40 4.72 -7.60 -0.77
N ILE A 41 4.13 -8.80 -0.93
CA ILE A 41 2.85 -9.15 -0.28
C ILE A 41 2.97 -9.03 1.23
N GLY A 42 4.02 -9.60 1.83
CA GLY A 42 4.23 -9.54 3.29
C GLY A 42 4.41 -8.13 3.81
N SER A 43 5.11 -7.27 3.07
CA SER A 43 5.35 -5.89 3.48
C SER A 43 4.14 -4.98 3.27
N VAL A 44 3.42 -5.16 2.15
CA VAL A 44 2.18 -4.42 1.84
C VAL A 44 1.07 -4.76 2.83
N MET A 45 0.98 -6.01 3.29
CA MET A 45 -0.06 -6.45 4.24
C MET A 45 -0.08 -5.64 5.55
N ILE A 46 1.06 -5.13 6.00
CA ILE A 46 1.15 -4.28 7.20
C ILE A 46 0.58 -2.88 6.93
N LEU A 47 0.66 -2.41 5.68
CA LEU A 47 0.25 -1.08 5.27
C LEU A 47 -1.25 -1.00 4.93
N VAL A 48 -1.88 -2.14 4.63
CA VAL A 48 -3.31 -2.21 4.29
C VAL A 48 -4.17 -1.75 5.48
N PRO A 49 -5.15 -0.86 5.28
CA PRO A 49 -5.98 -0.29 6.34
C PRO A 49 -7.09 -1.27 6.80
N GLY A 50 -6.69 -2.45 7.29
CA GLY A 50 -7.64 -3.51 7.69
C GLY A 50 -8.60 -3.06 8.79
N ILE A 51 -8.09 -2.37 9.81
CA ILE A 51 -8.93 -1.83 10.92
C ILE A 51 -9.88 -0.74 10.40
N GLY A 52 -9.47 0.06 9.42
CA GLY A 52 -10.33 1.07 8.78
C GLY A 52 -11.54 0.43 8.09
N ILE A 53 -11.31 -0.66 7.35
CA ILE A 53 -12.38 -1.43 6.69
C ILE A 53 -13.33 -2.06 7.72
N VAL A 54 -12.79 -2.69 8.77
CA VAL A 54 -13.61 -3.30 9.83
C VAL A 54 -14.46 -2.25 10.56
N ASN A 55 -13.89 -1.09 10.86
CA ASN A 55 -14.61 0.01 11.50
C ASN A 55 -15.71 0.58 10.60
N ALA A 56 -15.44 0.74 9.31
CA ALA A 56 -16.45 1.17 8.34
C ALA A 56 -17.63 0.19 8.29
N LEU A 57 -17.35 -1.11 8.27
CA LEU A 57 -18.37 -2.15 8.28
C LEU A 57 -19.17 -2.16 9.59
N ARG A 58 -18.49 -2.07 10.74
CA ARG A 58 -19.12 -2.03 12.06
C ARG A 58 -20.09 -0.86 12.16
N ASP A 59 -19.66 0.34 11.77
CA ASP A 59 -20.48 1.54 11.88
C ASP A 59 -21.68 1.48 10.92
N THR A 60 -21.50 0.91 9.72
CA THR A 60 -22.59 0.63 8.78
C THR A 60 -23.63 -0.34 9.37
N ILE A 61 -23.17 -1.43 10.01
CA ILE A 61 -24.04 -2.41 10.68
C ILE A 61 -24.75 -1.79 11.89
N ALA A 62 -24.10 -0.89 12.61
CA ALA A 62 -24.66 -0.17 13.75
C ALA A 62 -25.69 0.90 13.36
N GLY A 63 -25.91 1.13 12.06
CA GLY A 63 -26.85 2.12 11.54
C GLY A 63 -26.27 3.52 11.30
N ASP A 64 -24.98 3.72 11.55
CA ASP A 64 -24.27 4.97 11.24
C ASP A 64 -23.65 4.89 9.83
N LEU A 65 -24.50 5.10 8.81
CA LEU A 65 -24.09 5.05 7.41
C LEU A 65 -23.12 6.16 7.03
N ILE A 66 -23.25 7.37 7.59
CA ILE A 66 -22.38 8.50 7.23
C ILE A 66 -20.96 8.19 7.70
N SER A 67 -20.80 7.76 8.95
CA SER A 67 -19.50 7.32 9.48
C SER A 67 -18.94 6.11 8.71
N GLY A 68 -19.80 5.14 8.40
CA GLY A 68 -19.43 3.96 7.61
C GLY A 68 -18.86 4.31 6.23
N ILE A 69 -19.54 5.20 5.49
CA ILE A 69 -19.10 5.65 4.16
C ILE A 69 -17.80 6.45 4.26
N ILE A 70 -17.66 7.37 5.22
CA ILE A 70 -16.44 8.19 5.38
C ILE A 70 -15.23 7.30 5.63
N ARG A 71 -15.30 6.39 6.62
CA ARG A 71 -14.18 5.49 6.94
C ARG A 71 -13.92 4.49 5.82
N GLY A 72 -14.97 4.02 5.15
CA GLY A 72 -14.85 3.14 3.99
C GLY A 72 -14.13 3.81 2.82
N ALA A 73 -14.49 5.05 2.51
CA ALA A 73 -13.84 5.84 1.48
C ALA A 73 -12.38 6.15 1.82
N GLU A 74 -12.08 6.47 3.09
CA GLU A 74 -10.72 6.68 3.55
C GLU A 74 -9.86 5.41 3.37
N ALA A 75 -10.34 4.27 3.85
CA ALA A 75 -9.64 2.99 3.70
C ALA A 75 -9.46 2.60 2.22
N PHE A 76 -10.46 2.86 1.38
CA PHE A 76 -10.38 2.63 -0.06
C PHE A 76 -9.31 3.49 -0.73
N LEU A 77 -9.28 4.80 -0.45
CA LEU A 77 -8.27 5.72 -0.98
C LEU A 77 -6.86 5.31 -0.56
N ILE A 78 -6.68 4.87 0.69
CA ILE A 78 -5.41 4.33 1.17
C ILE A 78 -5.01 3.08 0.40
N ALA A 79 -5.92 2.12 0.21
CA ALA A 79 -5.63 0.90 -0.54
C ALA A 79 -5.21 1.19 -1.99
N VAL A 80 -5.92 2.12 -2.66
CA VAL A 80 -5.56 2.59 -4.01
C VAL A 80 -4.19 3.25 -4.02
N ALA A 81 -3.90 4.11 -3.04
CA ALA A 81 -2.59 4.78 -2.93
C ALA A 81 -1.44 3.77 -2.85
N ILE A 82 -1.58 2.75 -2.01
CA ILE A 82 -0.58 1.70 -1.83
C ILE A 82 -0.42 0.89 -3.12
N ALA A 83 -1.53 0.49 -3.76
CA ALA A 83 -1.51 -0.25 -5.01
C ALA A 83 -0.86 0.52 -6.17
N VAL A 84 -1.10 1.83 -6.26
CA VAL A 84 -0.45 2.68 -7.26
C VAL A 84 1.03 2.82 -6.96
N GLY A 85 1.41 3.08 -5.71
CA GLY A 85 2.81 3.20 -5.30
C GLY A 85 3.62 1.94 -5.60
N THR A 86 3.08 0.76 -5.24
CA THR A 86 3.73 -0.53 -5.50
C THR A 86 3.74 -0.88 -6.99
N GLY A 87 2.62 -0.64 -7.69
CA GLY A 87 2.46 -0.92 -9.12
C GLY A 87 3.42 -0.12 -10.00
N VAL A 88 3.67 1.16 -9.67
CA VAL A 88 4.65 2.00 -10.40
C VAL A 88 6.06 1.39 -10.32
N VAL A 89 6.47 0.93 -9.14
CA VAL A 89 7.79 0.33 -8.93
C VAL A 89 7.93 -0.98 -9.69
N LEU A 90 6.91 -1.85 -9.61
CA LEU A 90 6.89 -3.11 -10.36
C LEU A 90 6.93 -2.87 -11.88
N LYS A 91 6.15 -1.91 -12.39
CA LYS A 91 6.20 -1.55 -13.80
C LYS A 91 7.58 -1.06 -14.21
N LEU A 92 8.19 -0.20 -13.41
CA LEU A 92 9.53 0.34 -13.67
C LEU A 92 10.57 -0.79 -13.73
N TRP A 93 10.49 -1.76 -12.82
CA TRP A 93 11.34 -2.95 -12.81
C TRP A 93 11.24 -3.78 -14.10
N ILE A 94 10.01 -4.01 -14.58
CA ILE A 94 9.78 -4.73 -15.83
C ILE A 94 10.39 -3.98 -17.02
N TYR A 95 10.27 -2.64 -17.07
CA TYR A 95 10.88 -1.83 -18.13
C TYR A 95 12.42 -1.84 -18.11
N LEU A 96 13.03 -1.97 -16.93
CA LEU A 96 14.49 -2.03 -16.76
C LEU A 96 15.10 -3.40 -17.12
N GLY A 97 14.30 -4.33 -17.66
CA GLY A 97 14.77 -5.66 -18.03
C GLY A 97 14.85 -6.64 -16.85
N GLY A 98 14.25 -6.29 -15.70
CA GLY A 98 14.03 -7.23 -14.62
C GLY A 98 13.18 -8.39 -15.11
N THR A 99 13.66 -9.62 -14.90
CA THR A 99 12.98 -10.83 -15.37
C THR A 99 11.54 -10.85 -14.90
N THR A 100 10.63 -11.12 -15.84
CA THR A 100 9.25 -11.45 -15.52
C THR A 100 9.22 -12.59 -14.51
N LEU A 101 8.42 -12.38 -13.47
CA LEU A 101 7.85 -13.36 -12.55
C LEU A 101 7.94 -14.81 -13.04
#